data_AF-A0A1Y0H2S2-F1
#
_entry.id   AF-A0A1Y0H2S2-F1
#
_cell.length_a   1.000
_cell.length_b   1.000
_cell.length_c   1.000
_cell.angle_alpha   90.00
_cell.angle_beta   90.00
_cell.angle_gamma   90.00
#
_symmetry.space_group_name_H-M   'P 1'
#
loop_
_entity.id
_entity.type
_entity.pdbx_description
1 polymer ?
#
loop_
_entity_poly.entity_id
_entity_poly.type
_entity_poly.pdbx_seq_one_letter_code
_entity_poly.pdbx_strand_id
1 'polypeptide(L)'
;MTFLKHFILLAALFISLPLLGRLFINRINRRAGVAAVPIDLPFLLQTVALGILFPIAADGGFVVFSQLNLPGQLPRFLSLGLIGLLYGWFFGLQPYVYTWPSIILGLIGGLLTAFLYTVLPFNLITLALFAATFTILPLLAMEFPEGPVGRILQAGSTLLPIRGYLR
;
A
#
# COMPACT_ATOMS: atom_id res chain seq x y z
N MET A 1 22.89 16.64 -4.77
CA MET A 1 21.71 17.33 -4.17
C MET A 1 20.35 16.82 -4.69
N THR A 2 20.28 16.10 -5.81
CA THR A 2 19.03 15.52 -6.35
C THR A 2 18.51 14.34 -5.53
N PHE A 3 19.37 13.42 -5.10
CA PHE A 3 19.00 12.24 -4.30
C PHE A 3 18.21 12.59 -3.03
N LEU A 4 18.71 13.55 -2.24
CA LEU A 4 18.07 13.97 -0.99
C LEU A 4 16.63 14.51 -1.21
N LYS A 5 16.41 15.27 -2.30
CA LYS A 5 15.08 15.80 -2.63
C LYS A 5 14.11 14.68 -3.01
N HIS A 6 14.55 13.71 -3.80
CA HIS A 6 13.74 12.56 -4.20
C HIS A 6 13.45 11.63 -3.03
N PHE A 7 14.44 11.42 -2.16
CA PHE A 7 14.29 10.67 -0.92
C PHE A 7 13.24 11.30 0.00
N ILE A 8 13.32 12.61 0.26
CA ILE A 8 12.35 13.32 1.12
C ILE A 8 10.95 13.21 0.52
N LEU A 9 10.79 13.37 -0.79
CA LEU A 9 9.48 13.30 -1.45
C LEU A 9 8.89 11.89 -1.37
N LEU A 10 9.70 10.86 -1.64
CA LEU A 10 9.27 9.47 -1.52
C LEU A 10 8.90 9.13 -0.07
N ALA A 11 9.74 9.49 0.90
CA ALA A 11 9.47 9.25 2.31
C ALA A 11 8.18 9.94 2.77
N ALA A 12 7.96 11.19 2.35
CA ALA A 12 6.72 11.92 2.65
C ALA A 12 5.49 11.21 2.06
N LEU A 13 5.57 10.63 0.86
CA LEU A 13 4.46 9.90 0.25
C LEU A 13 4.18 8.57 0.94
N PHE A 14 5.22 7.79 1.24
CA PHE A 14 5.09 6.54 1.99
C PHE A 14 4.54 6.76 3.40
N ILE A 15 4.77 7.92 4.02
CA ILE A 15 4.21 8.26 5.32
C ILE A 15 2.77 8.75 5.20
N SER A 16 2.53 9.68 4.28
CA SER A 16 1.23 10.36 4.17
C SER A 16 0.13 9.44 3.66
N LEU A 17 0.42 8.48 2.78
CA LEU A 17 -0.63 7.66 2.17
C LEU A 17 -1.27 6.62 3.09
N PRO A 18 -0.52 5.87 3.91
CA PRO A 18 -1.13 5.02 4.95
C PRO A 18 -1.97 5.83 5.94
N LEU A 19 -1.51 7.03 6.31
CA LEU A 19 -2.25 7.95 7.18
C LEU A 19 -3.55 8.43 6.52
N LEU A 20 -3.47 8.92 5.28
CA LEU A 20 -4.63 9.38 4.51
C LEU A 20 -5.61 8.23 4.27
N GLY A 21 -5.12 7.03 3.99
CA GLY A 21 -5.94 5.82 3.86
C GLY A 21 -6.73 5.51 5.13
N ARG A 22 -6.05 5.52 6.28
CA ARG A 22 -6.71 5.27 7.59
C ARG A 22 -7.70 6.38 7.95
N LEU A 23 -7.39 7.64 7.65
CA LEU A 23 -8.30 8.77 7.83
C LEU A 23 -9.54 8.64 6.93
N PHE A 24 -9.36 8.23 5.68
CA PHE A 24 -10.44 8.00 4.74
C PHE A 24 -11.36 6.86 5.22
N ILE A 25 -10.78 5.73 5.64
CA ILE A 25 -11.54 4.61 6.20
C ILE A 25 -12.28 5.03 7.47
N ASN A 26 -11.64 5.75 8.38
CA ASN A 26 -12.31 6.23 9.60
C ASN A 26 -13.47 7.19 9.29
N ARG A 27 -13.35 7.99 8.23
CA ARG A 27 -14.47 8.81 7.74
C ARG A 27 -15.61 7.95 7.21
N ILE A 28 -15.33 6.84 6.53
CA ILE A 28 -16.34 5.89 6.06
C ILE A 28 -16.95 5.13 7.25
N ASN A 29 -16.15 4.57 8.15
CA ASN A 29 -16.62 3.88 9.35
C ASN A 29 -17.55 4.76 10.19
N ARG A 30 -17.21 6.06 10.35
CA ARG A 30 -18.07 7.03 11.04
C ARG A 30 -19.43 7.20 10.34
N ARG A 31 -19.48 7.19 9.01
CA ARG A 31 -20.74 7.24 8.25
C ARG A 31 -21.53 5.94 8.34
N ALA A 32 -20.83 4.80 8.44
CA ALA A 32 -21.42 3.47 8.54
C ALA A 32 -21.78 3.04 9.98
N GLY A 33 -21.47 3.87 10.99
CA GLY A 33 -21.68 3.53 12.41
C GLY A 33 -20.73 2.45 12.94
N VAL A 34 -19.61 2.20 12.25
CA VAL A 34 -18.59 1.22 12.63
C VAL A 34 -17.51 1.88 13.48
N ALA A 35 -16.91 1.13 14.40
CA ALA A 35 -15.80 1.60 15.22
C ALA A 35 -14.62 2.11 14.36
N ALA A 36 -14.02 3.22 14.78
CA ALA A 36 -12.85 3.77 14.11
C ALA A 36 -11.62 2.88 14.36
N VAL A 37 -10.74 2.80 13.37
CA VAL A 37 -9.42 2.19 13.52
C VAL A 37 -8.48 3.21 14.17
N PRO A 38 -7.95 2.95 15.38
CA PRO A 38 -7.15 3.92 16.11
C PRO A 38 -5.83 4.21 15.39
N ILE A 39 -5.38 5.47 15.36
CA ILE A 39 -4.01 5.82 14.95
C ILE A 39 -3.13 5.74 16.20
N ASP A 40 -2.53 4.57 16.38
CA ASP A 40 -1.70 4.22 17.52
C ASP A 40 -0.21 4.50 17.25
N LEU A 41 0.56 4.66 18.33
CA LEU A 41 2.00 4.92 18.24
C LEU A 41 2.77 3.84 17.45
N PRO A 42 2.50 2.53 17.65
CA PRO A 42 3.14 1.48 16.84
C PRO A 42 2.92 1.65 15.34
N PHE A 43 1.70 1.97 14.92
CA PHE A 43 1.39 2.26 13.51
C PHE A 43 2.15 3.48 12.98
N LEU A 44 2.24 4.55 13.76
CA LEU A 44 3.00 5.75 13.36
C LEU A 44 4.48 5.45 13.20
N LEU A 45 5.08 4.76 14.18
CA LEU A 45 6.49 4.36 14.14
C LEU A 45 6.77 3.43 12.97
N GLN A 46 5.90 2.45 12.73
CA GLN A 46 6.03 1.53 11.60
C GLN A 46 5.91 2.27 10.27
N THR A 47 4.93 3.16 10.12
CA THR A 47 4.72 3.95 8.90
C THR A 47 5.91 4.86 8.59
N VAL A 48 6.46 5.53 9.62
CA VAL A 48 7.66 6.36 9.47
C VAL A 48 8.89 5.52 9.14
N ALA A 49 9.09 4.40 9.85
CA ALA A 49 10.20 3.50 9.59
C ALA A 49 10.16 2.96 8.15
N LEU A 50 9.00 2.50 7.67
CA LEU A 50 8.84 2.00 6.31
C LEU A 50 9.01 3.12 5.26
N GLY A 51 8.53 4.33 5.54
CA GLY A 51 8.71 5.47 4.65
C GLY A 51 10.17 5.89 4.47
N ILE A 52 11.03 5.60 5.44
CA ILE A 52 12.48 5.82 5.36
C ILE A 52 13.18 4.61 4.73
N LEU A 53 12.84 3.40 5.18
CA LEU A 53 13.55 2.18 4.83
C LEU A 53 13.30 1.75 3.39
N PHE A 54 12.09 1.90 2.85
CA PHE A 54 11.79 1.44 1.48
C PHE A 54 12.51 2.23 0.38
N PRO A 55 12.61 3.57 0.42
CA PRO A 55 13.44 4.30 -0.51
C PRO A 55 14.92 3.89 -0.45
N ILE A 56 15.46 3.65 0.75
CA ILE A 56 16.85 3.18 0.95
C ILE A 56 17.03 1.78 0.38
N ALA A 57 16.10 0.87 0.67
CA ALA A 57 16.15 -0.51 0.20
C ALA A 57 15.98 -0.60 -1.33
N ALA A 58 15.18 0.27 -1.95
CA ALA A 58 15.06 0.35 -3.40
C ALA A 58 16.36 0.81 -4.08
N ASP A 59 17.03 1.80 -3.51
CA ASP A 59 18.33 2.28 -4.02
C ASP A 59 19.43 1.24 -3.81
N GLY A 60 19.53 0.67 -2.60
CA GLY A 60 20.46 -0.41 -2.29
C GLY A 60 20.23 -1.65 -3.14
N GLY A 61 18.97 -2.04 -3.36
CA GLY A 61 18.59 -3.13 -4.25
C GLY A 61 19.02 -2.87 -5.69
N PHE A 62 18.88 -1.63 -6.18
CA PHE A 62 19.35 -1.27 -7.52
C PHE A 62 20.87 -1.42 -7.64
N VAL A 63 21.63 -0.94 -6.64
CA VAL A 63 23.10 -1.10 -6.60
C VAL A 63 23.48 -2.58 -6.61
N VAL A 64 22.88 -3.42 -5.75
CA VAL A 64 23.19 -4.85 -5.68
C VAL A 64 22.83 -5.57 -6.99
N PHE A 65 21.63 -5.37 -7.52
CA PHE A 65 21.21 -6.04 -8.76
C PHE A 65 22.00 -5.56 -9.99
N SER A 66 22.51 -4.32 -9.98
CA SER A 66 23.38 -3.84 -11.04
C SER A 66 24.75 -4.54 -11.08
N GLN A 67 25.22 -5.07 -9.94
CA GLN A 67 26.48 -5.83 -9.85
C GLN A 67 26.35 -7.25 -10.42
N LEU A 68 25.12 -7.74 -10.63
CA LEU A 68 24.85 -9.09 -11.14
C LEU A 68 24.93 -9.19 -12.68
N ASN A 69 25.44 -8.16 -13.38
CA ASN A 69 25.55 -8.11 -14.85
C ASN A 69 24.24 -8.46 -15.59
N LEU A 70 23.10 -8.12 -14.99
CA LEU A 70 21.80 -8.36 -15.61
C LEU A 70 21.60 -7.39 -16.80
N PRO A 71 21.03 -7.86 -17.92
CA PRO A 71 20.91 -7.03 -19.10
C PRO A 71 19.89 -5.91 -18.94
N GLY A 72 20.24 -4.74 -19.46
CA GLY A 72 19.33 -3.60 -19.64
C GLY A 72 18.76 -3.07 -18.32
N GLN A 73 17.43 -3.09 -18.21
CA GLN A 73 16.70 -2.46 -17.11
C GLN A 73 16.19 -3.46 -16.06
N LEU A 74 16.51 -4.75 -16.19
CA LEU A 74 16.13 -5.81 -15.26
C LEU A 74 16.43 -5.49 -13.78
N PRO A 75 17.60 -4.91 -13.42
CA PRO A 75 17.87 -4.51 -12.04
C PRO A 75 16.84 -3.57 -11.43
N ARG A 76 16.26 -2.65 -12.22
CA ARG A 76 15.21 -1.72 -11.76
C ARG A 76 13.90 -2.42 -11.51
N PHE A 77 13.50 -3.30 -12.44
CA PHE A 77 12.27 -4.08 -12.31
C PHE A 77 12.33 -5.02 -11.10
N LEU A 78 13.46 -5.67 -10.87
CA LEU A 78 13.66 -6.53 -9.70
C LEU A 78 13.65 -5.74 -8.40
N SER A 79 14.41 -4.64 -8.33
CA SER A 79 14.46 -3.80 -7.11
C SER A 79 13.08 -3.24 -6.78
N LEU A 80 12.45 -2.52 -7.70
CA LEU A 80 11.16 -1.88 -7.45
C LEU A 80 10.01 -2.90 -7.33
N GLY A 81 10.06 -4.02 -8.05
CA GLY A 81 9.10 -5.10 -7.91
C GLY A 81 9.14 -5.75 -6.52
N LEU A 82 10.34 -6.05 -6.02
CA LEU A 82 10.53 -6.63 -4.69
C LEU A 82 10.12 -5.65 -3.58
N ILE A 83 10.52 -4.37 -3.68
CA ILE A 83 10.08 -3.35 -2.71
C ILE A 83 8.56 -3.17 -2.78
N GLY A 84 7.97 -3.21 -3.98
CA GLY A 84 6.51 -3.10 -4.16
C GLY A 84 5.77 -4.25 -3.50
N LEU A 85 6.28 -5.48 -3.67
CA LEU A 85 5.77 -6.68 -3.01
C LEU A 85 5.85 -6.56 -1.49
N LEU A 86 7.00 -6.14 -0.95
CA LEU A 86 7.19 -5.95 0.48
C LEU A 86 6.25 -4.87 1.02
N TYR A 87 6.17 -3.72 0.34
CA TYR A 87 5.24 -2.65 0.73
C TYR A 87 3.79 -3.13 0.74
N GLY A 88 3.36 -3.87 -0.29
CA GLY A 88 2.03 -4.48 -0.36
C GLY A 88 1.78 -5.51 0.76
N TRP A 89 2.78 -6.34 1.10
CA TRP A 89 2.67 -7.23 2.26
C TRP A 89 2.44 -6.43 3.53
N PHE A 90 3.32 -5.47 3.84
CA PHE A 90 3.24 -4.68 5.06
C PHE A 90 1.91 -3.92 5.17
N PHE A 91 1.44 -3.37 4.05
CA PHE A 91 0.15 -2.71 3.98
C PHE A 91 -1.01 -3.70 4.17
N GLY A 92 -0.89 -4.91 3.62
CA GLY A 92 -1.84 -6.01 3.78
C GLY A 92 -1.90 -6.63 5.18
N LEU A 93 -1.01 -6.27 6.11
CA LEU A 93 -1.11 -6.64 7.52
C LEU A 93 -2.09 -5.75 8.29
N GLN A 94 -2.57 -4.66 7.68
CA GLN A 94 -3.55 -3.79 8.30
C GLN A 94 -4.92 -4.50 8.37
N PRO A 95 -5.69 -4.30 9.45
CA PRO A 95 -6.93 -5.05 9.71
C PRO A 95 -8.10 -4.74 8.75
N TYR A 96 -7.89 -3.83 7.80
CA TYR A 96 -8.89 -3.33 6.84
C TYR A 96 -8.42 -3.51 5.39
N VAL A 97 -7.40 -4.34 5.15
CA VAL A 97 -6.79 -4.55 3.83
C VAL A 97 -6.70 -6.04 3.57
N TYR A 98 -7.14 -6.47 2.38
CA TYR A 98 -6.92 -7.84 1.95
C TYR A 98 -5.43 -8.06 1.66
N THR A 99 -4.79 -8.96 2.41
CA THR A 99 -3.35 -9.19 2.32
C THR A 99 -2.90 -9.61 0.92
N TRP A 100 -3.52 -10.64 0.33
CA TRP A 100 -3.14 -11.17 -0.98
C TRP A 100 -3.32 -10.15 -2.12
N PRO A 101 -4.49 -9.49 -2.28
CA PRO A 101 -4.65 -8.38 -3.22
C PRO A 101 -3.63 -7.26 -3.01
N SER A 102 -3.31 -6.90 -1.76
CA SER A 102 -2.34 -5.84 -1.48
C SER A 102 -0.93 -6.19 -1.95
N ILE A 103 -0.49 -7.44 -1.73
CA ILE A 103 0.80 -7.95 -2.23
C ILE A 103 0.85 -7.89 -3.76
N ILE A 104 -0.20 -8.39 -4.44
CA ILE A 104 -0.28 -8.41 -5.90
C ILE A 104 -0.28 -6.98 -6.46
N LEU A 105 -1.10 -6.09 -5.90
CA LEU A 105 -1.18 -4.70 -6.31
C LEU A 105 0.11 -3.93 -6.00
N GLY A 106 0.80 -4.26 -4.91
CA GLY A 106 2.12 -3.75 -4.57
C GLY A 106 3.18 -4.16 -5.59
N LEU A 107 3.22 -5.44 -5.98
CA LEU A 107 4.10 -5.91 -7.04
C LEU A 107 3.81 -5.21 -8.37
N ILE A 108 2.53 -5.13 -8.77
CA ILE A 108 2.12 -4.43 -9.99
C ILE A 108 2.53 -2.95 -9.94
N GLY A 109 2.30 -2.27 -8.82
CA GLY A 109 2.71 -0.88 -8.62
C GLY A 109 4.23 -0.69 -8.73
N GLY A 110 5.01 -1.61 -8.16
CA GLY A 110 6.46 -1.63 -8.28
C GLY A 110 6.96 -1.81 -9.72
N LEU A 111 6.40 -2.77 -10.45
CA LEU A 111 6.74 -3.03 -11.86
C LEU A 111 6.30 -1.90 -12.78
N LEU A 112 5.10 -1.34 -12.56
CA LEU A 112 4.60 -0.20 -13.31
C LEU A 112 5.47 1.03 -13.08
N THR A 113 5.90 1.27 -11.83
CA THR A 113 6.84 2.34 -11.49
C THR A 113 8.17 2.13 -12.21
N ALA A 114 8.70 0.91 -12.21
CA ALA A 114 9.91 0.56 -12.94
C ALA A 114 9.77 0.84 -14.44
N PHE A 115 8.64 0.47 -15.06
CA PHE A 115 8.33 0.76 -16.45
C PHE A 115 8.21 2.26 -16.73
N LEU A 116 7.52 3.02 -15.88
CA LEU A 116 7.38 4.46 -16.05
C LEU A 116 8.74 5.17 -15.97
N TYR A 117 9.68 4.67 -15.16
CA TYR A 117 11.08 5.13 -15.12
C TYR A 117 11.87 4.91 -16.43
N THR A 118 11.40 4.04 -17.32
CA THR A 118 12.06 3.72 -18.59
C THR A 118 11.56 4.61 -19.73
N VAL A 119 10.27 4.97 -19.66
CA VAL A 119 9.57 5.69 -20.73
C VAL A 119 9.55 7.19 -20.49
N LEU A 120 9.45 7.63 -19.23
CA LEU A 120 9.26 9.04 -18.90
C LEU A 120 10.56 9.75 -18.52
N PRO A 121 10.73 11.02 -18.94
CA PRO A 121 11.90 11.81 -18.55
C PRO A 121 11.90 12.07 -17.04
N PHE A 122 13.09 12.12 -16.46
CA PHE A 122 13.26 12.33 -15.02
C PHE A 122 13.03 13.82 -14.67
N ASN A 123 11.85 14.13 -14.16
CA ASN A 123 11.48 15.46 -13.67
C ASN A 123 10.63 15.33 -12.40
N LEU A 124 10.31 16.47 -11.77
CA LEU A 124 9.63 16.47 -10.47
C LEU A 124 8.20 15.89 -10.55
N ILE A 125 7.52 16.12 -11.68
CA ILE A 125 6.15 15.64 -11.93
C ILE A 125 6.16 14.12 -12.15
N THR A 126 7.10 13.61 -12.95
CA THR A 126 7.20 12.17 -13.20
C THR A 126 7.62 11.43 -11.94
N LEU A 127 8.47 12.01 -11.10
CA LEU A 127 8.83 11.42 -9.81
C LEU A 127 7.66 11.35 -8.82
N ALA A 128 6.83 12.39 -8.78
CA ALA A 128 5.58 12.36 -8.02
C ALA A 128 4.63 11.28 -8.56
N LEU A 129 4.55 11.13 -9.88
CA LEU A 129 3.76 10.08 -10.51
C LEU A 129 4.28 8.67 -10.17
N PHE A 130 5.59 8.45 -10.24
CA PHE A 130 6.23 7.18 -9.87
C PHE A 130 5.91 6.81 -8.43
N ALA A 131 6.12 7.75 -7.52
CA ALA A 131 5.85 7.56 -6.12
C ALA A 131 4.36 7.31 -5.85
N ALA A 132 3.47 8.04 -6.52
CA ALA A 132 2.02 7.85 -6.43
C ALA A 132 1.60 6.47 -6.94
N THR A 133 2.14 6.02 -8.07
CA THR A 133 1.80 4.72 -8.66
C THR A 133 2.21 3.58 -7.73
N PHE A 134 3.40 3.68 -7.15
CA PHE A 134 3.92 2.72 -6.19
C PHE A 134 3.09 2.61 -4.90
N THR A 135 2.52 3.72 -4.45
CA THR A 135 1.90 3.83 -3.12
C THR A 135 0.38 3.76 -3.15
N ILE A 136 -0.27 4.18 -4.24
CA ILE A 136 -1.74 4.21 -4.37
C ILE A 136 -2.31 2.84 -4.75
N LEU A 137 -1.63 2.07 -5.61
CA LEU A 137 -2.15 0.77 -6.06
C LEU A 137 -2.50 -0.17 -4.88
N PRO A 138 -1.66 -0.32 -3.85
CA PRO A 138 -1.98 -1.13 -2.67
C PRO A 138 -3.20 -0.63 -1.89
N LEU A 139 -3.58 0.65 -2.00
CA LEU A 139 -4.78 1.19 -1.36
C LEU A 139 -6.06 0.64 -2.01
N LEU A 140 -6.01 0.15 -3.24
CA LEU A 140 -7.15 -0.50 -3.89
C LEU A 140 -7.50 -1.85 -3.24
N ALA A 141 -6.60 -2.43 -2.45
CA ALA A 141 -6.87 -3.61 -1.64
C ALA A 141 -7.63 -3.31 -0.33
N MET A 142 -7.93 -2.04 -0.05
CA MET A 142 -8.72 -1.67 1.12
C MET A 142 -10.13 -2.26 1.03
N GLU A 143 -10.54 -2.89 2.12
CA GLU A 143 -11.93 -3.26 2.33
C GLU A 143 -12.74 -2.00 2.59
N PHE A 144 -13.73 -1.75 1.74
CA PHE A 144 -14.83 -0.88 2.13
C PHE A 144 -15.65 -1.62 3.18
N PRO A 145 -15.94 -1.01 4.35
CA PRO A 145 -16.85 -1.61 5.31
C PRO A 145 -18.20 -1.78 4.60
N GLU A 146 -18.53 -3.02 4.24
CA GLU A 146 -19.90 -3.35 3.87
C GLU A 146 -20.77 -2.94 5.07
N GLY A 147 -21.79 -2.12 4.80
CA GLY A 147 -22.68 -1.65 5.85
C GLY A 147 -23.27 -2.83 6.66
N PRO A 148 -23.95 -2.57 7.79
CA PRO A 148 -24.50 -3.61 8.66
C PRO A 148 -25.34 -4.68 7.94
N VAL A 149 -25.89 -4.37 6.77
CA VAL A 149 -26.65 -5.29 5.90
C VAL A 149 -25.78 -6.40 5.27
N GLY A 150 -24.51 -6.15 4.94
CA GLY A 150 -23.60 -7.14 4.35
C GLY A 150 -23.18 -8.23 5.35
N ARG A 151 -22.96 -7.85 6.63
CA ARG A 151 -22.71 -8.83 7.70
C ARG A 151 -23.93 -9.69 8.02
N ILE A 152 -25.15 -9.16 7.92
CA ILE A 152 -26.38 -9.96 8.14
C ILE A 152 -26.56 -10.97 7.01
N LEU A 153 -26.20 -10.62 5.77
CA LEU A 153 -26.27 -11.54 4.63
C LEU A 153 -25.13 -12.58 4.62
N GLN A 154 -23.92 -12.24 5.09
CA GLN A 154 -22.83 -13.21 5.27
C GLN A 154 -23.00 -14.11 6.51
N ALA A 155 -23.57 -13.60 7.60
CA ALA A 155 -23.96 -14.43 8.75
C ALA A 155 -25.21 -15.27 8.47
N GLY A 156 -26.06 -14.83 7.52
CA GLY A 156 -27.26 -15.54 7.09
C GLY A 156 -27.02 -16.74 6.18
N SER A 157 -25.82 -16.91 5.63
CA SER A 157 -25.48 -18.09 4.80
C SER A 157 -24.84 -19.24 5.56
N THR A 158 -24.55 -19.07 6.86
CA THR A 158 -23.90 -20.11 7.70
C THR A 158 -24.68 -20.54 8.95
N LEU A 159 -25.87 -19.99 9.24
CA LEU A 159 -26.71 -20.50 10.32
C LEU A 159 -28.18 -20.63 9.90
N LEU A 160 -28.64 -21.89 9.89
CA LEU A 160 -30.03 -22.36 9.78
C LEU A 160 -30.95 -21.80 10.90
N PRO A 161 -32.27 -22.02 10.81
CA PRO A 161 -33.32 -21.02 10.97
C PRO A 161 -33.70 -20.76 12.43
N ILE A 162 -33.89 -19.48 12.79
CA ILE A 162 -34.56 -19.13 14.05
C ILE A 162 -36.06 -19.31 13.87
N ARG A 163 -36.51 -20.54 14.10
CA ARG A 163 -37.91 -20.85 14.39
C ARG A 163 -38.17 -20.44 15.83
N GLY A 164 -38.99 -19.39 15.99
CA GLY A 164 -39.75 -19.11 17.20
C GLY A 164 -38.99 -18.42 18.32
N TYR A 165 -39.16 -17.11 18.46
CA TYR A 165 -39.43 -16.45 19.74
C TYR A 165 -40.18 -15.13 19.44
N LEU A 166 -41.39 -15.27 18.90
CA LEU A 166 -42.48 -14.37 19.22
C LEU A 166 -43.08 -14.85 20.53
N ARG A 167 -42.86 -14.10 21.61
CA ARG A 167 -43.81 -13.86 22.70
C ARG A 167 -43.45 -12.55 23.38
#